data_AF-A0A0J5IN45-F1
#
_entry.id   AF-A0A0J5IN45-F1
#
_cell.length_a   1.000
_cell.length_b   1.000
_cell.length_c   1.000
_cell.angle_alpha   90.00
_cell.angle_beta   90.00
_cell.angle_gamma   90.00
#
_symmetry.space_group_name_H-M   'P 1'
#
loop_
_entity.id
_entity.type
_entity.pdbx_description
1 polymer ?
#
loop_
_entity_poly.entity_id
_entity_poly.type
_entity_poly.pdbx_seq_one_letter_code
_entity_poly.pdbx_strand_id
1 'polypeptide(L)'
;MNLIKKIFIAIMAMLSFLPSIFMAFGQPLPEGDPRRSVVGFFFDTEGNVYNPIMAYGNTIRYRLPDPNLSIQYTYDDFQADIRIAPLMRRAAAYWNNVLNPYFTIREFQPGEQPNFILQTMLPTMLDRTRPDYYLGYLDAITAMPIYYEYDEMRFNYGITSPGIYFVPTIAVSDRLYDTWETTMGNDLDLSGYAEIFTYALVLHEMGHALGLGHPDDVLRGVNLTSTDVHPMFSRLNNFAVYRDLESSVPQAPVMLEYPIYFLLTLHQQLDRPLNINNIAISEHERRLLFNQVSGFCDRFNQVSRFFDRSNNADCDYNIVYPLAKTMVPIVSILLSNSTPKPKPKVKICTVELKTTDEIELIFYSQWHTTFTRKGGCQVNLSLKCDGSESACSSGDYSSHNKFQLIIHDDQSINDEKLTISARGAEKNDTMLSIINFSSTDNMKFENKGSGIAKISYVDSSCYYSTGPSFMEIQPDLDRAFTVETNNGFFSACTSQPKVISWKIEYITYE
;
A
#
# COMPACT_ATOMS: atom_id res chain seq x y z
N MET A 1 -13.51 36.46 6.51
CA MET A 1 -14.05 35.60 5.44
C MET A 1 -13.01 35.15 4.39
N ASN A 2 -12.09 36.01 3.93
CA ASN A 2 -11.07 35.63 2.92
C ASN A 2 -10.01 34.63 3.41
N LEU A 3 -9.66 34.63 4.70
CA LEU A 3 -8.66 33.72 5.26
C LEU A 3 -9.17 32.27 5.32
N ILE A 4 -10.43 32.08 5.71
CA ILE A 4 -11.08 30.76 5.76
C ILE A 4 -11.15 30.15 4.36
N LYS A 5 -11.53 30.93 3.34
CA LYS A 5 -11.50 30.46 1.93
C LYS A 5 -10.09 30.09 1.47
N LYS A 6 -9.06 30.87 1.81
CA LYS A 6 -7.67 30.57 1.45
C LYS A 6 -7.12 29.32 2.15
N ILE A 7 -7.46 29.13 3.43
CA ILE A 7 -7.12 27.93 4.19
C ILE A 7 -7.82 26.70 3.60
N PHE A 8 -9.10 26.82 3.23
CA PHE A 8 -9.85 25.74 2.60
C PHE A 8 -9.27 25.34 1.23
N ILE A 9 -8.86 26.32 0.42
CA ILE A 9 -8.20 26.08 -0.88
C ILE A 9 -6.81 25.44 -0.69
N ALA A 10 -6.03 25.88 0.31
CA ALA A 10 -4.72 25.31 0.61
C ALA A 10 -4.81 23.87 1.15
N ILE A 11 -5.84 23.55 1.94
CA ILE A 11 -6.12 22.19 2.42
C ILE A 11 -6.55 21.29 1.27
N MET A 12 -7.45 21.76 0.40
CA MET A 12 -7.84 21.01 -0.80
C MET A 12 -6.64 20.76 -1.72
N ALA A 13 -5.76 21.76 -1.90
CA ALA A 13 -4.52 21.60 -2.65
C ALA A 13 -3.59 20.57 -1.99
N MET A 14 -3.29 20.68 -0.69
CA MET A 14 -2.40 19.72 -0.01
C MET A 14 -2.94 18.28 0.00
N LEU A 15 -4.27 18.10 0.14
CA LEU A 15 -4.88 16.77 0.06
C LEU A 15 -4.86 16.20 -1.36
N SER A 16 -4.95 17.04 -2.39
CA SER A 16 -4.76 16.62 -3.79
C SER A 16 -3.30 16.38 -4.19
N PHE A 17 -2.34 16.72 -3.32
CA PHE A 17 -0.89 16.59 -3.57
C PHE A 17 -0.18 15.63 -2.61
N LEU A 18 -0.90 14.88 -1.75
CA LEU A 18 -0.28 13.73 -1.08
C LEU A 18 0.06 12.71 -2.17
N PRO A 19 1.35 12.48 -2.48
CA PRO A 19 1.72 11.45 -3.43
C PRO A 19 1.24 10.14 -2.82
N SER A 20 0.46 9.38 -3.59
CA SER A 20 0.25 7.97 -3.39
C SER A 20 1.55 7.38 -2.87
N ILE A 21 1.54 6.79 -1.66
CA ILE A 21 2.68 6.03 -1.16
C ILE A 21 2.81 4.86 -2.15
N PHE A 22 3.64 5.03 -3.18
CA PHE A 22 4.00 3.98 -4.11
C PHE A 22 4.83 2.99 -3.31
N MET A 23 4.16 2.01 -2.70
CA MET A 23 4.86 0.80 -2.31
C MET A 23 5.40 0.17 -3.58
N ALA A 24 6.68 -0.18 -3.54
CA ALA A 24 7.23 -1.11 -4.51
C ALA A 24 6.31 -2.34 -4.52
N PHE A 25 5.79 -2.70 -5.69
CA PHE A 25 4.96 -3.88 -5.84
C PHE A 25 5.62 -5.08 -5.14
N GLY A 26 4.86 -5.89 -4.41
CA GLY A 26 5.36 -7.17 -3.88
C GLY A 26 6.22 -7.12 -2.61
N GLN A 27 6.15 -6.07 -1.79
CA GLN A 27 6.73 -6.11 -0.43
C GLN A 27 5.66 -6.41 0.62
N PRO A 28 5.98 -7.21 1.66
CA PRO A 28 5.05 -7.48 2.75
C PRO A 28 4.82 -6.22 3.59
N LEU A 29 3.69 -6.16 4.30
CA LEU A 29 3.39 -5.03 5.18
C LEU A 29 4.41 -4.94 6.33
N PRO A 30 4.97 -3.77 6.66
CA PRO A 30 5.75 -3.57 7.88
C PRO A 30 4.94 -3.90 9.16
N GLU A 31 5.64 -4.22 10.25
CA GLU A 31 5.01 -4.62 11.52
C GLU A 31 4.05 -3.56 12.10
N GLY A 32 4.35 -2.27 11.89
CA GLY A 32 3.52 -1.14 12.32
C GLY A 32 2.56 -0.60 11.26
N ASP A 33 2.34 -1.31 10.15
CA ASP A 33 1.44 -0.84 9.09
C ASP A 33 -0.02 -0.78 9.59
N PRO A 34 -0.71 0.36 9.46
CA PRO A 34 -2.08 0.51 9.96
C PRO A 34 -3.07 -0.44 9.29
N ARG A 35 -2.79 -0.95 8.08
CA ARG A 35 -3.66 -1.95 7.45
C ARG A 35 -3.77 -3.23 8.27
N ARG A 36 -2.79 -3.55 9.12
CA ARG A 36 -2.84 -4.70 10.02
C ARG A 36 -3.81 -4.54 11.20
N SER A 37 -4.32 -3.33 11.45
CA SER A 37 -5.20 -2.99 12.58
C SER A 37 -6.51 -2.31 12.15
N VAL A 38 -6.76 -2.21 10.85
CA VAL A 38 -7.94 -1.57 10.27
C VAL A 38 -8.69 -2.56 9.40
N VAL A 39 -10.01 -2.50 9.45
CA VAL A 39 -10.89 -3.28 8.58
C VAL A 39 -11.80 -2.36 7.79
N GLY A 40 -11.87 -2.57 6.48
CA GLY A 40 -12.74 -1.82 5.57
C GLY A 40 -14.17 -2.37 5.52
N PHE A 41 -15.10 -1.53 5.08
CA PHE A 41 -16.50 -1.88 4.88
C PHE A 41 -17.04 -1.37 3.55
N PHE A 42 -18.02 -2.08 3.02
CA PHE A 42 -18.92 -1.56 1.99
C PHE A 42 -20.14 -0.86 2.58
N PHE A 43 -20.87 -0.14 1.73
CA PHE A 43 -22.13 0.54 2.06
C PHE A 43 -23.29 0.03 1.21
N ASP A 44 -24.46 -0.06 1.82
CA ASP A 44 -25.69 -0.31 1.09
C ASP A 44 -26.15 0.93 0.27
N THR A 45 -27.20 0.76 -0.52
CA THR A 45 -27.82 1.82 -1.33
C THR A 45 -28.37 3.00 -0.51
N GLU A 46 -28.56 2.82 0.79
CA GLU A 46 -29.04 3.87 1.71
C GLU A 46 -27.87 4.58 2.44
N GLY A 47 -26.63 4.14 2.21
CA GLY A 47 -25.44 4.68 2.85
C GLY A 47 -25.19 4.13 4.25
N ASN A 48 -25.89 3.06 4.66
CA ASN A 48 -25.56 2.33 5.88
C ASN A 48 -24.40 1.36 5.60
N VAL A 49 -23.69 0.95 6.66
CA VAL A 49 -22.71 -0.13 6.55
C VAL A 49 -23.40 -1.38 6.00
N TYR A 50 -22.83 -1.96 4.96
CA TYR A 50 -23.38 -3.14 4.31
C TYR A 50 -23.57 -4.27 5.32
N ASN A 51 -24.77 -4.87 5.32
CA ASN A 51 -25.12 -5.95 6.23
C ASN A 51 -25.49 -7.21 5.42
N PRO A 52 -24.72 -8.31 5.51
CA PRO A 52 -25.01 -9.52 4.75
C PRO A 52 -26.32 -10.19 5.14
N ILE A 53 -26.85 -9.94 6.35
CA ILE A 53 -28.17 -10.44 6.77
C ILE A 53 -29.29 -9.74 6.03
N MET A 54 -29.17 -8.43 5.81
CA MET A 54 -30.13 -7.68 5.00
C MET A 54 -30.05 -8.10 3.53
N ALA A 55 -28.85 -8.36 3.04
CA ALA A 55 -28.57 -8.75 1.66
C ALA A 55 -29.07 -10.17 1.31
N TYR A 56 -28.82 -11.16 2.18
CA TYR A 56 -29.02 -12.58 1.87
C TYR A 56 -29.96 -13.31 2.84
N GLY A 57 -30.46 -12.65 3.87
CA GLY A 57 -31.00 -13.32 5.06
C GLY A 57 -29.87 -13.95 5.88
N ASN A 58 -30.19 -14.92 6.74
CA ASN A 58 -29.17 -15.62 7.55
C ASN A 58 -28.38 -16.69 6.76
N THR A 59 -28.52 -16.78 5.44
CA THR A 59 -27.86 -17.83 4.65
C THR A 59 -27.53 -17.39 3.22
N ILE A 60 -26.26 -17.51 2.86
CA ILE A 60 -25.82 -17.58 1.45
C ILE A 60 -25.98 -19.01 0.95
N ARG A 61 -26.84 -19.19 -0.04
CA ARG A 61 -27.07 -20.43 -0.79
C ARG A 61 -26.41 -20.29 -2.16
N TYR A 62 -25.16 -20.74 -2.24
CA TYR A 62 -24.39 -20.59 -3.46
C TYR A 62 -24.67 -21.72 -4.46
N ARG A 63 -24.54 -21.40 -5.75
CA ARG A 63 -24.57 -22.36 -6.85
C ARG A 63 -23.42 -22.10 -7.81
N LEU A 64 -22.87 -23.18 -8.39
CA LEU A 64 -22.01 -23.12 -9.56
C LEU A 64 -22.85 -23.53 -10.78
N PRO A 65 -23.26 -22.61 -11.68
CA PRO A 65 -24.00 -22.98 -12.89
C PRO A 65 -23.25 -24.00 -13.74
N ASP A 66 -21.93 -23.84 -13.84
CA ASP A 66 -21.01 -24.86 -14.34
C ASP A 66 -20.39 -25.62 -13.15
N PRO A 67 -20.70 -26.92 -12.96
CA PRO A 67 -20.11 -27.72 -11.89
C PRO A 67 -18.60 -27.97 -12.08
N ASN A 68 -18.07 -27.76 -13.28
CA ASN A 68 -16.65 -27.91 -13.61
C ASN A 68 -15.90 -26.58 -13.67
N LEU A 69 -16.51 -25.48 -13.20
CA LEU A 69 -15.89 -24.16 -13.17
C LEU A 69 -14.45 -24.23 -12.64
N SER A 70 -13.51 -23.75 -13.45
CA SER A 70 -12.09 -23.68 -13.15
C SER A 70 -11.47 -22.37 -13.63
N ILE A 71 -10.35 -22.00 -13.01
CA ILE A 71 -9.44 -20.95 -13.51
C ILE A 71 -8.22 -21.63 -14.10
N GLN A 72 -7.87 -21.28 -15.33
CA GLN A 72 -6.65 -21.76 -15.96
C GLN A 72 -5.48 -20.83 -15.61
N TYR A 73 -4.41 -21.38 -15.05
CA TYR A 73 -3.15 -20.68 -14.83
C TYR A 73 -2.17 -21.06 -15.94
N THR A 74 -1.46 -20.07 -16.46
CA THR A 74 -0.47 -20.26 -17.53
C THR A 74 0.86 -19.65 -17.11
N TYR A 75 1.94 -20.42 -17.18
CA TYR A 75 3.31 -19.99 -16.87
C TYR A 75 4.27 -20.68 -17.84
N ASP A 76 4.98 -19.92 -18.67
CA ASP A 76 5.77 -20.47 -19.79
C ASP A 76 4.95 -21.48 -20.63
N ASP A 77 5.47 -22.71 -20.78
CA ASP A 77 4.81 -23.82 -21.48
C ASP A 77 3.92 -24.66 -20.55
N PHE A 78 3.79 -24.29 -19.26
CA PHE A 78 3.01 -25.01 -18.27
C PHE A 78 1.61 -24.42 -18.09
N GLN A 79 0.64 -25.30 -17.85
CA GLN A 79 -0.74 -24.93 -17.59
C GLN A 79 -1.28 -25.74 -16.42
N ALA A 80 -2.13 -25.11 -15.61
CA ALA A 80 -2.84 -25.76 -14.51
C ALA A 80 -4.29 -25.27 -14.44
N ASP A 81 -5.25 -26.20 -14.42
CA ASP A 81 -6.67 -25.89 -14.27
C ASP A 81 -7.13 -26.13 -12.84
N ILE A 82 -7.43 -25.06 -12.10
CA ILE A 82 -7.82 -25.13 -10.70
C ILE A 82 -9.34 -25.08 -10.58
N ARG A 83 -9.95 -26.17 -10.07
CA ARG A 83 -11.40 -26.27 -9.88
C ARG A 83 -11.88 -25.43 -8.70
N ILE A 84 -12.93 -24.65 -8.89
CA ILE A 84 -13.48 -23.74 -7.87
C ILE A 84 -14.33 -24.48 -6.83
N ALA A 85 -15.10 -25.50 -7.23
CA ALA A 85 -16.05 -26.15 -6.33
C ALA A 85 -15.44 -26.70 -5.03
N PRO A 86 -14.29 -27.43 -5.04
CA PRO A 86 -13.65 -27.90 -3.81
C PRO A 86 -13.19 -26.75 -2.90
N LEU A 87 -12.60 -25.70 -3.49
CA LEU A 87 -12.09 -24.55 -2.76
C LEU A 87 -13.22 -23.72 -2.15
N MET A 88 -14.33 -23.54 -2.86
CA MET A 88 -15.52 -22.86 -2.34
C MET A 88 -16.17 -23.64 -1.18
N ARG A 89 -16.26 -24.97 -1.25
CA ARG A 89 -16.75 -25.78 -0.13
C ARG A 89 -15.87 -25.63 1.11
N ARG A 90 -14.55 -25.60 0.91
CA ARG A 90 -13.59 -25.38 1.99
C ARG A 90 -13.73 -23.99 2.61
N ALA A 91 -13.83 -22.94 1.78
CA ALA A 91 -14.04 -21.57 2.23
C ALA A 91 -15.39 -21.41 2.96
N ALA A 92 -16.45 -22.04 2.47
CA ALA A 92 -17.75 -22.06 3.13
C ALA A 92 -17.69 -22.73 4.52
N ALA A 93 -17.00 -23.87 4.64
CA ALA A 93 -16.80 -24.53 5.93
C ALA A 93 -16.00 -23.65 6.90
N TYR A 94 -14.93 -22.99 6.42
CA TYR A 94 -14.16 -22.05 7.20
C TYR A 94 -15.01 -20.88 7.71
N TRP A 95 -15.74 -20.20 6.82
CA TRP A 95 -16.60 -19.09 7.18
C TRP A 95 -17.75 -19.49 8.10
N ASN A 96 -18.33 -20.68 7.92
CA ASN A 96 -19.34 -21.20 8.86
C ASN A 96 -18.77 -21.35 10.26
N ASN A 97 -17.52 -21.78 10.42
CA ASN A 97 -16.88 -21.84 11.74
C ASN A 97 -16.72 -20.45 12.37
N VAL A 98 -16.50 -19.41 11.55
CA VAL A 98 -16.38 -18.02 11.99
C VAL A 98 -17.74 -17.42 12.36
N LEU A 99 -18.77 -17.68 11.57
CA LEU A 99 -20.06 -16.96 11.63
C LEU A 99 -21.15 -17.68 12.44
N ASN A 100 -20.95 -18.97 12.76
CA ASN A 100 -21.92 -19.76 13.53
C ASN A 100 -22.15 -19.14 14.93
N PRO A 101 -23.41 -19.09 15.43
CA PRO A 101 -24.66 -19.58 14.84
C PRO A 101 -25.49 -18.57 14.06
N TYR A 102 -24.95 -17.40 13.73
CA TYR A 102 -25.75 -16.29 13.23
C TYR A 102 -25.93 -16.29 11.71
N PHE A 103 -24.97 -16.85 10.98
CA PHE A 103 -24.98 -16.86 9.51
C PHE A 103 -24.42 -18.18 8.97
N THR A 104 -24.89 -18.59 7.79
CA THR A 104 -24.44 -19.82 7.13
C THR A 104 -24.16 -19.61 5.65
N ILE A 105 -23.08 -20.20 5.14
CA ILE A 105 -22.74 -20.28 3.72
C ILE A 105 -22.76 -21.75 3.33
N ARG A 106 -23.55 -22.12 2.33
CA ARG A 106 -23.66 -23.50 1.87
C ARG A 106 -24.08 -23.60 0.42
N GLU A 107 -23.77 -24.74 -0.19
CA GLU A 107 -24.28 -25.07 -1.50
C GLU A 107 -25.81 -25.18 -1.43
N PHE A 108 -26.51 -24.63 -2.42
CA PHE A 108 -27.97 -24.70 -2.50
C PHE A 108 -28.42 -26.17 -2.55
N GLN A 109 -29.58 -26.47 -1.96
CA GLN A 109 -30.14 -27.81 -1.99
C GLN A 109 -31.29 -27.91 -3.00
N PRO A 110 -31.60 -29.13 -3.51
CA PRO A 110 -32.76 -29.33 -4.37
C PRO A 110 -34.04 -28.81 -3.72
N GLY A 111 -34.80 -27.99 -4.46
CA GLY A 111 -36.02 -27.34 -3.96
C GLY A 111 -35.82 -25.93 -3.39
N GLU A 112 -34.57 -25.48 -3.23
CA GLU A 112 -34.24 -24.10 -2.83
C GLU A 112 -33.87 -23.23 -4.03
N GLN A 113 -34.06 -21.91 -3.89
CA GLN A 113 -33.52 -20.94 -4.83
C GLN A 113 -32.14 -20.46 -4.36
N PRO A 114 -31.09 -20.53 -5.21
CA PRO A 114 -29.81 -19.92 -4.89
C PRO A 114 -29.96 -18.40 -4.83
N ASN A 115 -29.22 -17.76 -3.94
CA ASN A 115 -29.14 -16.29 -3.84
C ASN A 115 -27.71 -15.77 -4.09
N PHE A 116 -26.80 -16.66 -4.51
CA PHE A 116 -25.41 -16.35 -4.80
C PHE A 116 -24.88 -17.33 -5.86
N ILE A 117 -24.09 -16.85 -6.83
CA ILE A 117 -23.53 -17.69 -7.88
C ILE A 117 -22.00 -17.61 -7.94
N LEU A 118 -21.36 -18.66 -8.43
CA LEU A 118 -19.95 -18.64 -8.81
C LEU A 118 -19.86 -18.97 -10.29
N GLN A 119 -19.25 -18.09 -11.08
CA GLN A 119 -19.08 -18.29 -12.51
C GLN A 119 -17.86 -17.54 -13.04
N THR A 120 -17.54 -17.72 -14.32
CA THR A 120 -16.55 -16.88 -14.99
C THR A 120 -17.11 -15.47 -15.25
N MET A 121 -16.21 -14.50 -15.34
CA MET A 121 -16.53 -13.15 -15.80
C MET A 121 -17.26 -13.18 -17.14
N LEU A 122 -18.26 -12.31 -17.27
CA LEU A 122 -19.07 -12.22 -18.48
C LEU A 122 -18.22 -11.65 -19.64
N PRO A 123 -18.53 -11.98 -20.91
CA PRO A 123 -17.76 -11.47 -22.05
C PRO A 123 -17.65 -9.93 -22.09
N THR A 124 -18.69 -9.23 -21.62
CA THR A 124 -18.73 -7.77 -21.46
C THR A 124 -17.66 -7.24 -20.50
N MET A 125 -17.33 -7.99 -19.44
CA MET A 125 -16.28 -7.66 -18.47
C MET A 125 -14.87 -7.91 -19.02
N LEU A 126 -14.74 -8.74 -20.06
CA LEU A 126 -13.44 -9.12 -20.64
C LEU A 126 -13.18 -8.42 -21.99
N ASP A 127 -14.08 -7.51 -22.40
CA ASP A 127 -14.00 -6.82 -23.67
C ASP A 127 -12.97 -5.66 -23.63
N ARG A 128 -11.75 -5.94 -24.10
CA ARG A 128 -10.67 -4.94 -24.22
C ARG A 128 -11.01 -3.77 -25.14
N THR A 129 -12.03 -3.88 -25.99
CA THR A 129 -12.45 -2.76 -26.86
C THR A 129 -13.25 -1.70 -26.10
N ARG A 130 -13.69 -2.01 -24.89
CA ARG A 130 -14.41 -1.11 -23.99
C ARG A 130 -13.62 -0.94 -22.69
N PRO A 131 -12.58 -0.09 -22.68
CA PRO A 131 -11.69 0.05 -21.52
C PRO A 131 -12.43 0.47 -20.24
N ASP A 132 -13.53 1.22 -20.36
CA ASP A 132 -14.37 1.64 -19.23
C ASP A 132 -15.09 0.47 -18.53
N TYR A 133 -15.17 -0.69 -19.17
CA TYR A 133 -15.84 -1.90 -18.68
C TYR A 133 -14.92 -3.12 -18.62
N TYR A 134 -13.64 -2.96 -18.97
CA TYR A 134 -12.70 -4.07 -18.96
C TYR A 134 -12.23 -4.34 -17.54
N LEU A 135 -12.65 -5.46 -16.98
CA LEU A 135 -12.27 -5.97 -15.66
C LEU A 135 -11.27 -7.13 -15.74
N GLY A 136 -10.77 -7.48 -16.93
CA GLY A 136 -9.80 -8.58 -17.10
C GLY A 136 -8.40 -8.27 -16.55
N TYR A 137 -8.24 -7.21 -15.78
CA TYR A 137 -7.06 -6.94 -14.95
C TYR A 137 -7.25 -7.42 -13.50
N LEU A 138 -8.47 -7.76 -13.10
CA LEU A 138 -8.81 -8.36 -11.82
C LEU A 138 -8.84 -9.89 -11.94
N ASP A 139 -8.43 -10.59 -10.89
CA ASP A 139 -8.50 -12.05 -10.82
C ASP A 139 -9.93 -12.55 -10.53
N ALA A 140 -10.68 -11.78 -9.74
CA ALA A 140 -12.09 -12.00 -9.48
C ALA A 140 -12.79 -10.68 -9.11
N ILE A 141 -14.12 -10.69 -9.13
CA ILE A 141 -14.95 -9.61 -8.60
C ILE A 141 -16.20 -10.18 -7.94
N THR A 142 -16.60 -9.59 -6.82
CA THR A 142 -17.83 -9.94 -6.12
C THR A 142 -18.93 -8.93 -6.39
N ALA A 143 -20.06 -9.41 -6.92
CA ALA A 143 -21.29 -8.63 -7.05
C ALA A 143 -22.22 -8.94 -5.88
N MET A 144 -22.55 -7.92 -5.07
CA MET A 144 -23.34 -8.05 -3.85
C MET A 144 -24.71 -7.38 -4.02
N PRO A 145 -25.84 -7.95 -3.58
CA PRO A 145 -27.13 -7.25 -3.67
C PRO A 145 -27.14 -6.10 -2.68
N ILE A 146 -28.03 -5.11 -2.87
CA ILE A 146 -28.17 -3.91 -2.01
C ILE A 146 -26.89 -3.06 -1.82
N TYR A 147 -25.75 -3.46 -2.37
CA TYR A 147 -24.56 -2.63 -2.52
C TYR A 147 -24.82 -1.57 -3.58
N TYR A 148 -24.36 -0.34 -3.33
CA TYR A 148 -24.73 0.80 -4.19
C TYR A 148 -24.31 0.62 -5.66
N GLU A 149 -23.22 -0.10 -5.93
CA GLU A 149 -22.73 -0.34 -7.30
C GLU A 149 -23.36 -1.56 -7.96
N TYR A 150 -24.15 -2.34 -7.23
CA TYR A 150 -24.74 -3.56 -7.80
C TYR A 150 -25.60 -3.26 -9.02
N ASP A 151 -26.44 -2.24 -8.97
CA ASP A 151 -27.26 -1.85 -10.11
C ASP A 151 -26.44 -1.33 -11.29
N GLU A 152 -25.31 -0.68 -11.02
CA GLU A 152 -24.35 -0.29 -12.05
C GLU A 152 -23.71 -1.52 -12.69
N MET A 153 -23.25 -2.49 -11.90
CA MET A 153 -22.70 -3.74 -12.41
C MET A 153 -23.73 -4.52 -13.24
N ARG A 154 -25.00 -4.51 -12.83
CA ARG A 154 -26.10 -5.11 -13.60
C ARG A 154 -26.29 -4.41 -14.94
N PHE A 155 -26.29 -3.08 -14.96
CA PHE A 155 -26.49 -2.29 -16.16
C PHE A 155 -25.31 -2.38 -17.13
N ASN A 156 -24.09 -2.19 -16.62
CA ASN A 156 -22.87 -2.13 -17.42
C ASN A 156 -22.43 -3.52 -17.92
N TYR A 157 -22.48 -4.53 -17.05
CA TYR A 157 -21.95 -5.85 -17.36
C TYR A 157 -23.01 -6.90 -17.70
N GLY A 158 -24.29 -6.63 -17.42
CA GLY A 158 -25.37 -7.59 -17.62
C GLY A 158 -25.44 -8.65 -16.52
N ILE A 159 -24.93 -8.35 -15.32
CA ILE A 159 -25.07 -9.22 -14.15
C ILE A 159 -26.54 -9.43 -13.84
N THR A 160 -26.93 -10.69 -13.58
CA THR A 160 -28.32 -11.06 -13.25
C THR A 160 -28.47 -11.64 -11.86
N SER A 161 -27.36 -11.93 -11.16
CA SER A 161 -27.37 -12.53 -9.84
C SER A 161 -26.14 -12.10 -9.04
N PRO A 162 -26.26 -11.91 -7.72
CA PRO A 162 -25.11 -11.72 -6.86
C PRO A 162 -24.21 -12.94 -6.89
N GLY A 163 -22.91 -12.75 -6.72
CA GLY A 163 -21.95 -13.85 -6.86
C GLY A 163 -20.51 -13.41 -6.99
N ILE A 164 -19.62 -14.40 -7.14
CA ILE A 164 -18.22 -14.20 -7.48
C ILE A 164 -18.02 -14.54 -8.96
N TYR A 165 -17.34 -13.63 -9.67
CA TYR A 165 -17.07 -13.71 -11.09
C TYR A 165 -15.55 -13.79 -11.27
N PHE A 166 -15.06 -14.97 -11.65
CA PHE A 166 -13.62 -15.23 -11.79
C PHE A 166 -13.13 -14.95 -13.21
N VAL A 167 -11.94 -14.40 -13.36
CA VAL A 167 -11.29 -14.38 -14.68
C VAL A 167 -11.07 -15.83 -15.13
N PRO A 168 -11.33 -16.19 -16.40
CA PRO A 168 -11.18 -17.57 -16.86
C PRO A 168 -9.72 -18.04 -16.91
N THR A 169 -8.79 -17.11 -17.08
CA THR A 169 -7.37 -17.41 -17.25
C THR A 169 -6.51 -16.36 -16.53
N ILE A 170 -5.54 -16.81 -15.75
CA ILE A 170 -4.52 -15.99 -15.10
C ILE A 170 -3.17 -16.30 -15.73
N ALA A 171 -2.54 -15.27 -16.29
CA ALA A 171 -1.17 -15.34 -16.78
C ALA A 171 -0.23 -15.10 -15.59
N VAL A 172 0.56 -16.12 -15.25
CA VAL A 172 1.55 -16.03 -14.19
C VAL A 172 2.82 -15.45 -14.79
N SER A 173 3.34 -14.39 -14.17
CA SER A 173 4.65 -13.81 -14.54
C SER A 173 5.75 -14.44 -13.70
N ASP A 174 7.01 -14.40 -14.16
CA ASP A 174 8.19 -14.85 -13.40
C ASP A 174 8.17 -14.28 -11.98
N ARG A 175 7.88 -12.98 -11.86
CA ARG A 175 7.77 -12.31 -10.56
C ARG A 175 6.70 -12.91 -9.66
N LEU A 176 5.52 -13.22 -10.21
CA LEU A 176 4.44 -13.83 -9.43
C LEU A 176 4.82 -15.26 -9.01
N TYR A 177 5.44 -16.02 -9.93
CA TYR A 177 5.91 -17.36 -9.67
C TYR A 177 6.99 -17.39 -8.57
N ASP A 178 8.02 -16.55 -8.68
CA ASP A 178 9.07 -16.36 -7.67
C ASP A 178 8.48 -15.98 -6.30
N THR A 179 7.44 -15.15 -6.32
CA THR A 179 6.74 -14.76 -5.09
C THR A 179 5.98 -15.95 -4.49
N TRP A 180 5.37 -16.80 -5.30
CA TRP A 180 4.76 -18.05 -4.83
C TRP A 180 5.81 -19.00 -4.24
N GLU A 181 6.94 -19.23 -4.90
CA GLU A 181 8.02 -20.05 -4.36
C GLU A 181 8.50 -19.51 -3.01
N THR A 182 8.75 -18.20 -2.93
CA THR A 182 9.20 -17.55 -1.70
C THR A 182 8.19 -17.72 -0.56
N THR A 183 6.89 -17.60 -0.84
CA THR A 183 5.85 -17.62 0.20
C THR A 183 5.37 -19.01 0.55
N MET A 184 5.34 -19.94 -0.40
CA MET A 184 4.74 -21.27 -0.26
C MET A 184 5.79 -22.40 -0.20
N GLY A 185 7.07 -22.09 -0.37
CA GLY A 185 8.16 -23.05 -0.48
C GLY A 185 8.40 -23.48 -1.93
N ASN A 186 9.54 -24.10 -2.23
CA ASN A 186 9.96 -24.44 -3.59
C ASN A 186 9.63 -25.91 -3.98
N ASP A 187 8.75 -26.57 -3.24
CA ASP A 187 8.43 -28.00 -3.38
C ASP A 187 7.12 -28.28 -4.13
N LEU A 188 6.41 -27.22 -4.57
CA LEU A 188 5.16 -27.33 -5.30
C LEU A 188 5.38 -27.14 -6.81
N ASP A 189 4.50 -27.73 -7.60
CA ASP A 189 4.38 -27.41 -9.02
C ASP A 189 3.43 -26.22 -9.24
N LEU A 190 3.27 -25.78 -10.49
CA LEU A 190 2.35 -24.70 -10.85
C LEU A 190 0.92 -24.95 -10.32
N SER A 191 0.47 -26.21 -10.34
CA SER A 191 -0.87 -26.56 -9.86
C SER A 191 -0.99 -26.38 -8.35
N GLY A 192 0.03 -26.77 -7.58
CA GLY A 192 0.07 -26.59 -6.13
C GLY A 192 0.05 -25.13 -5.71
N TYR A 193 0.88 -24.28 -6.34
CA TYR A 193 0.88 -22.83 -6.08
C TYR A 193 -0.47 -22.20 -6.44
N ALA A 194 -0.98 -22.51 -7.63
CA ALA A 194 -2.24 -21.97 -8.12
C ALA A 194 -3.44 -22.39 -7.25
N GLU A 195 -3.44 -23.60 -6.68
CA GLU A 195 -4.49 -24.05 -5.76
C GLU A 195 -4.52 -23.22 -4.47
N ILE A 196 -3.35 -22.98 -3.85
CA ILE A 196 -3.24 -22.18 -2.63
C ILE A 196 -3.65 -20.72 -2.90
N PHE A 197 -3.15 -20.14 -4.00
CA PHE A 197 -3.52 -18.79 -4.41
C PHE A 197 -5.02 -18.65 -4.69
N THR A 198 -5.61 -19.59 -5.44
CA THR A 198 -7.05 -19.59 -5.73
C THR A 198 -7.88 -19.74 -4.45
N TYR A 199 -7.41 -20.52 -3.46
CA TYR A 199 -8.11 -20.60 -2.18
C TYR A 199 -8.11 -19.26 -1.44
N ALA A 200 -6.97 -18.54 -1.42
CA ALA A 200 -6.89 -17.20 -0.84
C ALA A 200 -7.86 -16.23 -1.54
N LEU A 201 -7.90 -16.27 -2.88
CA LEU A 201 -8.82 -15.47 -3.70
C LEU A 201 -10.29 -15.79 -3.36
N VAL A 202 -10.70 -17.06 -3.35
CA VAL A 202 -12.08 -17.45 -2.99
C VAL A 202 -12.43 -17.02 -1.57
N LEU A 203 -11.49 -17.11 -0.62
CA LEU A 203 -11.72 -16.67 0.76
C LEU A 203 -11.90 -15.14 0.85
N HIS A 204 -11.10 -14.38 0.11
CA HIS A 204 -11.16 -12.92 -0.01
C HIS A 204 -12.49 -12.46 -0.61
N GLU A 205 -12.89 -13.00 -1.75
CA GLU A 205 -14.14 -12.64 -2.43
C GLU A 205 -15.39 -13.00 -1.60
N MET A 206 -15.33 -14.09 -0.83
CA MET A 206 -16.40 -14.37 0.14
C MET A 206 -16.40 -13.37 1.31
N GLY A 207 -15.25 -12.84 1.70
CA GLY A 207 -15.15 -11.72 2.63
C GLY A 207 -15.86 -10.46 2.11
N HIS A 208 -15.70 -10.16 0.82
CA HIS A 208 -16.49 -9.11 0.16
C HIS A 208 -17.98 -9.38 0.24
N ALA A 209 -18.44 -10.59 -0.12
CA ALA A 209 -19.85 -10.95 -0.04
C ALA A 209 -20.44 -10.76 1.39
N LEU A 210 -19.61 -10.89 2.42
CA LEU A 210 -19.97 -10.67 3.82
C LEU A 210 -19.89 -9.21 4.28
N GLY A 211 -19.46 -8.29 3.41
CA GLY A 211 -19.42 -6.85 3.66
C GLY A 211 -18.05 -6.28 4.02
N LEU A 212 -16.99 -7.08 3.98
CA LEU A 212 -15.64 -6.60 4.22
C LEU A 212 -15.07 -5.88 2.99
N GLY A 213 -14.54 -4.68 3.19
CA GLY A 213 -13.79 -3.92 2.18
C GLY A 213 -12.28 -4.03 2.40
N HIS A 214 -11.50 -3.48 1.47
CA HIS A 214 -10.04 -3.49 1.56
C HIS A 214 -9.54 -2.49 2.61
N PRO A 215 -8.59 -2.86 3.48
CA PRO A 215 -7.94 -1.90 4.38
C PRO A 215 -6.95 -0.99 3.63
N ASP A 216 -6.54 -1.35 2.41
CA ASP A 216 -5.68 -0.54 1.54
C ASP A 216 -6.31 0.82 1.18
N ASP A 217 -7.64 0.86 1.08
CA ASP A 217 -8.40 2.07 0.82
C ASP A 217 -8.22 3.15 1.90
N VAL A 218 -7.84 2.74 3.12
CA VAL A 218 -7.54 3.67 4.24
C VAL A 218 -6.37 4.57 3.90
N LEU A 219 -5.33 3.99 3.28
CA LEU A 219 -4.05 4.64 3.07
C LEU A 219 -4.02 5.45 1.78
N ARG A 220 -4.79 5.03 0.78
CA ARG A 220 -4.90 5.76 -0.49
C ARG A 220 -5.55 7.13 -0.32
N GLY A 221 -6.27 7.37 0.79
CA GLY A 221 -7.06 8.59 0.96
C GLY A 221 -8.11 8.72 -0.15
N VAL A 222 -8.81 9.85 -0.23
CA VAL A 222 -9.71 10.13 -1.36
C VAL A 222 -8.87 10.41 -2.60
N ASN A 223 -8.30 9.37 -3.21
CA ASN A 223 -7.52 9.48 -4.44
C ASN A 223 -8.50 9.43 -5.62
N LEU A 224 -8.82 10.61 -6.17
CA LEU A 224 -9.78 10.78 -7.28
C LEU A 224 -9.25 10.25 -8.62
N THR A 225 -8.07 9.62 -8.69
CA THR A 225 -7.34 9.43 -9.95
C THR A 225 -6.64 8.09 -10.15
N SER A 226 -6.96 7.01 -9.43
CA SER A 226 -6.24 5.73 -9.61
C SER A 226 -7.14 4.51 -9.84
N THR A 227 -7.29 4.19 -11.11
CA THR A 227 -7.14 2.85 -11.73
C THR A 227 -8.06 1.68 -11.39
N ASP A 228 -8.99 1.78 -10.45
CA ASP A 228 -10.20 0.96 -10.54
C ASP A 228 -11.25 1.73 -11.33
N VAL A 229 -11.73 1.12 -12.40
CA VAL A 229 -12.36 1.78 -13.54
C VAL A 229 -13.75 2.30 -13.18
N HIS A 230 -13.83 3.38 -12.39
CA HIS A 230 -14.83 4.45 -12.45
C HIS A 230 -14.51 5.54 -11.41
N PRO A 231 -14.69 6.85 -11.72
CA PRO A 231 -14.42 7.96 -10.79
C PRO A 231 -15.32 8.01 -9.53
N MET A 232 -16.14 6.98 -9.28
CA MET A 232 -17.09 6.90 -8.16
C MET A 232 -16.61 6.06 -6.98
N PHE A 233 -15.62 5.16 -7.17
CA PHE A 233 -15.03 4.34 -6.10
C PHE A 233 -14.37 5.17 -4.97
N SER A 234 -14.17 6.47 -5.17
CA SER A 234 -13.55 7.36 -4.18
C SER A 234 -14.54 7.91 -3.11
N ARG A 235 -15.78 7.41 -3.03
CA ARG A 235 -16.77 7.91 -2.06
C ARG A 235 -16.75 7.13 -0.75
N LEU A 236 -15.83 7.56 0.12
CA LEU A 236 -15.85 7.39 1.59
C LEU A 236 -16.10 5.95 2.08
N ASN A 237 -15.13 5.06 1.84
CA ASN A 237 -15.04 3.86 2.67
C ASN A 237 -14.81 4.30 4.13
N ASN A 238 -15.77 4.01 5.02
CA ASN A 238 -15.49 4.11 6.46
C ASN A 238 -14.74 2.87 6.90
N PHE A 239 -13.99 3.00 7.98
CA PHE A 239 -13.16 1.92 8.48
C PHE A 239 -13.39 1.69 9.96
N ALA A 240 -13.35 0.43 10.39
CA ALA A 240 -13.30 0.10 11.79
C ALA A 240 -11.83 0.07 12.21
N VAL A 241 -11.50 0.89 13.21
CA VAL A 241 -10.22 0.85 13.90
C VAL A 241 -10.47 0.26 15.27
N TYR A 242 -9.94 -0.93 15.50
CA TYR A 242 -9.97 -1.56 16.81
C TYR A 242 -8.91 -0.92 17.69
N ARG A 243 -9.30 -0.51 18.91
CA ARG A 243 -8.32 -0.14 19.94
C ARG A 243 -7.92 -1.39 20.69
N ASP A 244 -6.68 -1.41 21.17
CA ASP A 244 -6.25 -2.28 22.26
C ASP A 244 -6.32 -3.80 22.02
N LEU A 245 -6.25 -4.27 20.77
CA LEU A 245 -5.81 -5.63 20.52
C LEU A 245 -4.30 -5.72 20.79
N GLU A 246 -3.94 -5.89 22.06
CA GLU A 246 -2.68 -6.49 22.51
C GLU A 246 -2.58 -7.96 22.05
N SER A 247 -3.08 -8.33 20.86
CA SER A 247 -2.59 -9.54 20.22
C SER A 247 -1.15 -9.23 19.87
N SER A 248 -0.21 -9.87 20.56
CA SER A 248 1.24 -9.71 20.41
C SER A 248 1.77 -9.95 18.99
N VAL A 249 0.91 -10.27 18.02
CA VAL A 249 1.21 -10.32 16.59
C VAL A 249 0.00 -9.80 15.79
N PRO A 250 0.08 -8.61 15.15
CA PRO A 250 -0.91 -8.18 14.17
C PRO A 250 -0.98 -9.22 13.04
N GLN A 251 -2.17 -9.71 12.69
CA GLN A 251 -2.38 -10.74 11.68
C GLN A 251 -2.59 -10.12 10.29
N ALA A 252 -2.08 -10.77 9.24
CA ALA A 252 -2.27 -10.36 7.85
C ALA A 252 -3.77 -10.40 7.51
N PRO A 253 -4.39 -9.28 7.11
CA PRO A 253 -5.79 -9.28 6.73
C PRO A 253 -5.96 -9.98 5.39
N VAL A 254 -6.91 -10.92 5.30
CA VAL A 254 -7.21 -11.59 4.02
C VAL A 254 -7.72 -10.58 3.00
N MET A 255 -8.34 -9.49 3.48
CA MET A 255 -8.93 -8.44 2.66
C MET A 255 -7.92 -7.44 2.11
N LEU A 256 -6.61 -7.70 2.13
CA LEU A 256 -5.69 -6.89 1.33
C LEU A 256 -6.07 -6.99 -0.14
N GLU A 257 -6.11 -5.85 -0.83
CA GLU A 257 -6.59 -5.70 -2.22
C GLU A 257 -5.98 -6.72 -3.18
N TYR A 258 -4.70 -7.05 -2.98
CA TYR A 258 -4.01 -8.08 -3.75
C TYR A 258 -3.76 -9.32 -2.89
N PRO A 259 -4.32 -10.50 -3.24
CA PRO A 259 -4.11 -11.73 -2.49
C PRO A 259 -2.63 -12.09 -2.30
N ILE A 260 -1.76 -11.71 -3.24
CA ILE A 260 -0.32 -11.93 -3.13
C ILE A 260 0.32 -11.14 -1.98
N TYR A 261 -0.17 -9.93 -1.68
CA TYR A 261 0.32 -9.13 -0.54
C TYR A 261 -0.11 -9.73 0.78
N PHE A 262 -1.32 -10.29 0.84
CA PHE A 262 -1.76 -11.09 1.98
C PHE A 262 -0.84 -12.30 2.19
N LEU A 263 -0.57 -13.09 1.16
CA LEU A 263 0.30 -14.26 1.27
C LEU A 263 1.73 -13.89 1.69
N LEU A 264 2.32 -12.84 1.09
CA LEU A 264 3.63 -12.33 1.49
C LEU A 264 3.67 -11.90 2.97
N THR A 265 2.67 -11.13 3.39
CA THR A 265 2.58 -10.63 4.77
C THR A 265 2.38 -11.78 5.76
N LEU A 266 1.54 -12.76 5.41
CA LEU A 266 1.29 -13.93 6.23
C LEU A 266 2.54 -14.82 6.34
N HIS A 267 3.26 -15.03 5.24
CA HIS A 267 4.53 -15.74 5.22
C HIS A 267 5.54 -15.08 6.17
N GLN A 268 5.71 -13.75 6.06
CA GLN A 268 6.60 -13.00 6.95
C GLN A 268 6.21 -13.12 8.43
N GLN A 269 4.90 -13.14 8.74
CA GLN A 269 4.42 -13.28 10.11
C GLN A 269 4.60 -14.67 10.69
N LEU A 270 4.42 -15.71 9.86
CA LEU A 270 4.54 -17.10 10.31
C LEU A 270 5.98 -17.63 10.22
N ASP A 271 6.86 -16.93 9.50
CA ASP A 271 8.26 -17.29 9.24
C ASP A 271 8.41 -18.74 8.74
N ARG A 272 7.54 -19.13 7.81
CA ARG A 272 7.52 -20.48 7.22
C ARG A 272 6.78 -20.52 5.89
N PRO A 273 7.05 -21.53 5.03
CA PRO A 273 6.25 -21.80 3.84
C PRO A 273 4.76 -21.96 4.15
N LEU A 274 3.94 -21.29 3.36
CA LEU A 274 2.49 -21.30 3.48
C LEU A 274 1.88 -22.50 2.78
N ASN A 275 0.86 -23.08 3.41
CA ASN A 275 -0.09 -23.98 2.78
C ASN A 275 -1.53 -23.52 3.05
N ILE A 276 -2.48 -24.19 2.41
CA ILE A 276 -3.90 -23.89 2.48
C ILE A 276 -4.50 -23.88 3.91
N ASN A 277 -3.86 -24.55 4.88
CA ASN A 277 -4.30 -24.54 6.28
C ASN A 277 -3.80 -23.31 7.06
N ASN A 278 -2.84 -22.57 6.51
CA ASN A 278 -2.33 -21.34 7.13
C ASN A 278 -3.20 -20.13 6.78
N ILE A 279 -3.91 -20.18 5.65
CA ILE A 279 -4.76 -19.09 5.16
C ILE A 279 -6.02 -19.00 6.02
N ALA A 280 -6.12 -17.89 6.75
CA ALA A 280 -7.20 -17.55 7.66
C ALA A 280 -7.40 -16.03 7.64
N ILE A 281 -8.60 -15.57 7.99
CA ILE A 281 -8.86 -14.14 8.21
C ILE A 281 -8.18 -13.68 9.51
N SER A 282 -7.88 -12.39 9.57
CA SER A 282 -7.38 -11.75 10.78
C SER A 282 -8.44 -11.70 11.88
N GLU A 283 -8.00 -11.67 13.14
CA GLU A 283 -8.89 -11.52 14.30
C GLU A 283 -9.76 -10.26 14.23
N HIS A 284 -9.23 -9.18 13.64
CA HIS A 284 -9.97 -7.93 13.42
C HIS A 284 -11.15 -8.13 12.46
N GLU A 285 -10.91 -8.75 11.30
CA GLU A 285 -11.96 -9.10 10.32
C GLU A 285 -13.00 -10.05 10.95
N ARG A 286 -12.53 -11.03 11.71
CA ARG A 286 -13.38 -12.00 12.41
C ARG A 286 -14.35 -11.33 13.39
N ARG A 287 -13.83 -10.48 14.28
CA ARG A 287 -14.62 -9.79 15.31
C ARG A 287 -15.66 -8.87 14.68
N LEU A 288 -15.29 -8.20 13.59
CA LEU A 288 -16.16 -7.28 12.91
C LEU A 288 -17.35 -7.98 12.27
N LEU A 289 -17.08 -9.01 11.49
CA LEU A 289 -18.11 -9.81 10.87
C LEU A 289 -19.03 -10.42 11.91
N PHE A 290 -18.47 -10.98 12.99
CA PHE A 290 -19.26 -11.53 14.09
C PHE A 290 -20.21 -10.48 14.69
N ASN A 291 -19.73 -9.25 14.92
CA ASN A 291 -20.54 -8.15 15.43
C ASN A 291 -21.66 -7.75 14.45
N GLN A 292 -21.38 -7.74 13.15
CA GLN A 292 -22.37 -7.43 12.11
C GLN A 292 -23.45 -8.51 11.99
N VAL A 293 -23.07 -9.79 11.89
CA VAL A 293 -24.04 -10.88 11.70
C VAL A 293 -24.81 -11.22 12.97
N SER A 294 -24.25 -11.00 14.15
CA SER A 294 -24.99 -11.23 15.40
C SER A 294 -26.01 -10.13 15.70
N GLY A 295 -25.83 -8.94 15.14
CA GLY A 295 -26.61 -7.74 15.48
C GLY A 295 -26.44 -7.31 16.93
N PHE A 296 -25.38 -7.75 17.62
CA PHE A 296 -25.15 -7.42 19.03
C PHE A 296 -24.89 -5.92 19.21
N CYS A 297 -24.03 -5.32 18.38
CA CYS A 297 -23.65 -3.92 18.55
C CYS A 297 -24.76 -2.93 18.14
N ASP A 298 -25.65 -3.29 17.22
CA ASP A 298 -26.79 -2.44 16.82
C ASP A 298 -27.87 -2.33 17.90
N ARG A 299 -28.08 -3.40 18.71
CA ARG A 299 -29.08 -3.42 19.79
C ARG A 299 -28.72 -2.49 20.95
N PHE A 300 -27.44 -2.25 21.21
CA PHE A 300 -27.00 -1.37 22.30
C PHE A 300 -27.24 0.11 22.03
N ASN A 301 -27.34 0.53 20.76
CA ASN A 301 -27.63 1.92 20.40
C ASN A 301 -29.13 2.27 20.44
N GLN A 302 -30.03 1.28 20.43
CA GLN A 302 -31.48 1.53 20.49
C GLN A 302 -32.11 1.33 21.88
N VAL A 303 -31.47 0.56 22.79
CA VAL A 303 -32.05 0.27 24.11
C VAL A 303 -31.04 0.55 25.22
N SER A 304 -30.67 1.82 25.39
CA SER A 304 -30.08 2.30 26.64
C SER A 304 -31.15 2.39 27.72
N ARG A 305 -31.68 1.26 28.18
CA ARG A 305 -32.42 1.11 29.45
C ARG A 305 -32.77 -0.36 29.65
N PHE A 306 -32.09 -0.98 30.61
CA PHE A 306 -32.31 -2.34 31.13
C PHE A 306 -31.90 -3.46 30.17
N PHE A 307 -30.69 -4.01 30.34
CA PHE A 307 -30.48 -5.44 30.63
C PHE A 307 -29.01 -5.73 30.93
N ASP A 308 -28.82 -6.85 31.61
CA ASP A 308 -27.69 -7.26 32.43
C ASP A 308 -26.37 -7.45 31.66
N ARG A 309 -25.27 -7.01 32.28
CA ARG A 309 -23.90 -7.23 31.80
C ARG A 309 -23.51 -8.70 32.04
N SER A 310 -23.76 -9.58 31.08
CA SER A 310 -22.91 -10.76 30.91
C SER A 310 -22.91 -11.28 29.47
N ASN A 311 -21.69 -11.61 29.02
CA ASN A 311 -21.29 -12.28 27.77
C ASN A 311 -20.89 -11.38 26.57
N ASN A 312 -19.65 -10.88 26.65
CA ASN A 312 -18.61 -10.84 25.59
C ASN A 312 -18.98 -10.38 24.16
N ALA A 313 -19.81 -9.36 23.99
CA ALA A 313 -19.81 -8.59 22.74
C ALA A 313 -18.83 -7.41 22.89
N ASP A 314 -17.62 -7.59 22.35
CA ASP A 314 -16.59 -6.55 22.38
C ASP A 314 -16.75 -5.64 21.15
N CYS A 315 -17.65 -4.68 21.28
CA CYS A 315 -17.94 -3.60 20.32
C CYS A 315 -16.89 -2.48 20.39
N ASP A 316 -15.66 -2.75 20.85
CA ASP A 316 -14.58 -1.78 20.96
C ASP A 316 -13.88 -1.52 19.61
N TYR A 317 -14.64 -0.98 18.67
CA TYR A 317 -14.08 -0.39 17.47
C TYR A 317 -14.62 1.01 17.27
N ASN A 318 -13.74 1.90 16.82
CA ASN A 318 -14.14 3.23 16.40
C ASN A 318 -14.33 3.21 14.90
N ILE A 319 -15.53 3.56 14.44
CA ILE A 319 -15.73 3.89 13.03
C ILE A 319 -15.01 5.21 12.77
N VAL A 320 -13.96 5.14 11.99
CA VAL A 320 -13.17 6.31 11.60
C VAL A 320 -13.61 6.73 10.21
N TYR A 321 -14.17 7.93 10.14
CA TYR A 321 -14.41 8.63 8.89
C TYR A 321 -13.07 9.24 8.43
N PRO A 322 -12.50 8.84 7.28
CA PRO A 322 -11.18 9.31 6.83
C PRO A 322 -11.06 10.83 6.76
N LEU A 323 -12.16 11.49 6.38
CA LEU A 323 -12.26 12.95 6.34
C LEU A 323 -12.15 13.57 7.74
N ALA A 324 -12.73 12.95 8.76
CA ALA A 324 -12.64 13.44 10.13
C ALA A 324 -11.22 13.26 10.70
N LYS A 325 -10.56 12.13 10.44
CA LYS A 325 -9.18 11.87 10.93
C LYS A 325 -8.16 12.79 10.27
N THR A 326 -8.30 13.08 8.98
CA THR A 326 -7.47 14.09 8.28
C THR A 326 -7.72 15.51 8.81
N MET A 327 -8.92 15.80 9.34
CA MET A 327 -9.25 17.08 9.97
C MET A 327 -8.80 17.22 11.43
N VAL A 328 -8.56 16.13 12.18
CA VAL A 328 -8.17 16.20 13.61
C VAL A 328 -6.89 17.01 13.87
N PRO A 329 -5.79 16.84 13.10
CA PRO A 329 -4.61 17.69 13.25
C PRO A 329 -4.91 19.16 12.92
N ILE A 330 -5.74 19.41 11.90
CA ILE A 330 -6.13 20.76 11.45
C ILE A 330 -6.95 21.46 12.54
N VAL A 331 -7.93 20.78 13.12
CA VAL A 331 -8.75 21.30 14.22
C VAL A 331 -7.90 21.53 15.48
N SER A 332 -6.97 20.62 15.80
CA SER A 332 -6.03 20.82 16.91
C SER A 332 -5.12 22.04 16.71
N ILE A 333 -4.64 22.27 15.48
CA ILE A 333 -3.83 23.46 15.13
C ILE A 333 -4.68 24.74 15.21
N LEU A 334 -5.94 24.69 14.75
CA LEU A 334 -6.84 25.84 14.80
C LEU A 334 -7.26 26.20 16.23
N LEU A 335 -7.41 25.20 17.11
CA LEU A 335 -7.79 25.39 18.51
C LEU A 335 -6.60 25.76 19.43
N SER A 336 -5.37 25.46 19.03
CA SER A 336 -4.15 25.77 19.82
C SER A 336 -3.55 27.15 19.53
N ASN A 337 -4.11 27.93 18.60
CA ASN A 337 -3.63 29.28 18.23
C ASN A 337 -4.17 30.40 19.13
N SER A 338 -4.11 30.24 20.45
CA SER A 338 -4.35 31.31 21.41
C SER A 338 -3.09 31.61 22.22
N THR A 339 -2.07 32.14 21.56
CA THR A 339 -1.04 33.05 22.12
C THR A 339 -0.10 33.52 20.99
N PRO A 340 0.39 34.77 21.02
CA PRO A 340 1.22 35.30 19.94
C PRO A 340 2.61 34.67 20.03
N LYS A 341 2.96 33.82 19.05
CA LYS A 341 4.29 33.23 18.92
C LYS A 341 5.27 34.20 18.25
N PRO A 342 6.57 34.13 18.59
CA PRO A 342 7.63 34.90 17.94
C PRO A 342 7.63 34.70 16.43
N LYS A 343 8.02 35.74 15.69
CA LYS A 343 7.97 35.73 14.22
C LYS A 343 9.11 34.82 13.70
N PRO A 344 8.79 33.73 12.97
CA PRO A 344 9.82 32.87 12.42
C PRO A 344 10.58 33.58 11.30
N LYS A 345 11.90 33.43 11.29
CA LYS A 345 12.77 33.81 10.19
C LYS A 345 13.10 32.56 9.40
N VAL A 346 12.83 32.58 8.10
CA VAL A 346 12.98 31.41 7.21
C VAL A 346 14.05 31.70 6.18
N LYS A 347 15.03 30.79 6.07
CA LYS A 347 16.03 30.77 5.00
C LYS A 347 15.80 29.57 4.11
N ILE A 348 16.08 29.71 2.82
CA ILE A 348 15.81 28.67 1.83
C ILE A 348 17.10 28.33 1.09
N CYS A 349 17.30 27.04 0.84
CA CYS A 349 18.36 26.54 -0.02
C CYS A 349 17.86 25.36 -0.85
N THR A 350 18.34 25.21 -2.08
CA THR A 350 18.12 24.01 -2.88
C THR A 350 19.45 23.35 -3.19
N VAL A 351 19.51 22.04 -2.96
CA VAL A 351 20.69 21.20 -3.18
C VAL A 351 20.35 20.07 -4.12
N GLU A 352 21.34 19.65 -4.90
CA GLU A 352 21.22 18.56 -5.85
C GLU A 352 22.29 17.51 -5.60
N LEU A 353 21.89 16.25 -5.69
CA LEU A 353 22.79 15.13 -5.90
C LEU A 353 22.75 14.77 -7.38
N LYS A 354 23.91 14.76 -8.03
CA LYS A 354 24.04 14.44 -9.45
C LYS A 354 25.06 13.33 -9.66
N THR A 355 24.62 12.23 -10.25
CA THR A 355 25.47 11.10 -10.62
C THR A 355 25.61 11.01 -12.14
N THR A 356 26.82 11.11 -12.66
CA THR A 356 27.12 11.04 -14.11
C THR A 356 27.94 9.80 -14.43
N ASP A 357 27.66 9.19 -15.58
CA ASP A 357 28.51 8.15 -16.19
C ASP A 357 29.46 8.82 -17.19
N GLU A 358 30.77 8.75 -16.96
CA GLU A 358 31.76 9.08 -17.99
C GLU A 358 32.05 7.80 -18.80
N ILE A 359 31.29 7.59 -19.88
CA ILE A 359 31.50 6.46 -20.81
C ILE A 359 32.77 6.73 -21.61
N GLU A 360 33.90 6.11 -21.26
CA GLU A 360 35.09 6.11 -22.13
C GLU A 360 35.14 4.91 -23.10
N LEU A 361 34.55 3.75 -22.77
CA LEU A 361 34.47 2.57 -23.64
C LEU A 361 33.33 1.63 -23.19
N ILE A 362 32.71 0.89 -24.11
CA ILE A 362 31.44 0.10 -23.99
C ILE A 362 31.41 -0.93 -22.83
N PHE A 363 32.53 -1.14 -22.13
CA PHE A 363 32.67 -2.15 -21.08
C PHE A 363 33.13 -1.60 -19.72
N TYR A 364 33.28 -0.28 -19.56
CA TYR A 364 33.70 0.36 -18.31
C TYR A 364 32.83 1.61 -18.03
N SER A 365 31.86 1.49 -17.13
CA SER A 365 31.10 2.64 -16.62
C SER A 365 31.77 3.18 -15.35
N GLN A 366 32.15 4.45 -15.34
CA GLN A 366 32.64 5.14 -14.14
C GLN A 366 31.57 6.12 -13.69
N TRP A 367 30.97 5.83 -12.53
CA TRP A 367 29.93 6.65 -11.94
C TRP A 367 30.56 7.72 -11.04
N HIS A 368 30.17 8.97 -11.25
CA HIS A 368 30.64 10.10 -10.47
C HIS A 368 29.46 10.83 -9.82
N THR A 369 29.41 10.79 -8.49
CA THR A 369 28.36 11.43 -7.71
C THR A 369 28.85 12.76 -7.12
N THR A 370 28.12 13.85 -7.37
CA THR A 370 28.47 15.22 -6.97
C THR A 370 27.29 15.90 -6.28
N PHE A 371 27.59 16.73 -5.28
CA PHE A 371 26.61 17.60 -4.64
C PHE A 371 26.78 19.04 -5.10
N THR A 372 25.70 19.65 -5.58
CA THR A 372 25.71 21.05 -6.02
C THR A 372 24.62 21.86 -5.30
N ARG A 373 24.94 23.12 -5.00
CA ARG A 373 23.96 24.08 -4.47
C ARG A 373 23.42 24.90 -5.63
N LYS A 374 22.10 25.06 -5.71
CA LYS A 374 21.50 26.00 -6.67
C LYS A 374 21.70 27.44 -6.20
N GLY A 375 21.75 28.37 -7.16
CA GLY A 375 21.91 29.80 -6.89
C GLY A 375 20.83 30.34 -5.93
N GLY A 376 21.22 31.24 -5.03
CA GLY A 376 20.31 31.84 -4.05
C GLY A 376 20.14 31.06 -2.74
N CYS A 377 20.99 30.06 -2.47
CA CYS A 377 21.03 29.35 -1.19
C CYS A 377 21.38 30.29 -0.02
N GLN A 378 20.45 30.47 0.91
CA GLN A 378 20.59 31.33 2.10
C GLN A 378 20.96 30.55 3.37
N VAL A 379 21.15 29.23 3.26
CA VAL A 379 21.44 28.33 4.39
C VAL A 379 22.92 27.97 4.36
N ASN A 380 23.58 28.02 5.52
CA ASN A 380 24.96 27.57 5.65
C ASN A 380 24.99 26.04 5.70
N LEU A 381 25.65 25.45 4.70
CA LEU A 381 25.77 24.00 4.56
C LEU A 381 27.24 23.57 4.54
N SER A 382 27.54 22.37 5.02
CA SER A 382 28.77 21.64 4.68
C SER A 382 28.43 20.25 4.16
N LEU A 383 29.26 19.76 3.24
CA LEU A 383 29.08 18.46 2.60
C LEU A 383 30.28 17.61 2.98
N LYS A 384 30.03 16.39 3.47
CA LYS A 384 31.05 15.40 3.78
C LYS A 384 30.73 14.10 3.06
N CYS A 385 31.74 13.42 2.57
CA CYS A 385 31.65 11.99 2.40
C CYS A 385 32.38 11.34 3.56
N ASP A 386 31.65 10.62 4.42
CA ASP A 386 32.19 9.99 5.61
C ASP A 386 32.70 8.60 5.24
N GLY A 387 33.89 8.53 4.62
CA GLY A 387 34.54 7.37 4.00
C GLY A 387 35.91 7.75 3.36
N SER A 388 36.55 6.88 2.57
CA SER A 388 37.66 7.34 1.71
C SER A 388 37.08 8.04 0.47
N GLU A 389 37.70 9.13 0.00
CA GLU A 389 37.24 9.83 -1.22
C GLU A 389 37.11 8.86 -2.41
N SER A 390 38.00 7.87 -2.48
CA SER A 390 37.96 6.78 -3.46
C SER A 390 36.76 5.84 -3.30
N ALA A 391 36.30 5.56 -2.07
CA ALA A 391 35.18 4.65 -1.79
C ALA A 391 33.82 5.30 -2.13
N CYS A 392 33.70 6.59 -1.87
CA CYS A 392 32.53 7.38 -2.28
C CYS A 392 32.43 7.56 -3.80
N SER A 393 33.57 7.55 -4.50
CA SER A 393 33.63 7.59 -5.96
C SER A 393 33.53 6.21 -6.63
N SER A 394 33.83 5.11 -5.93
CA SER A 394 33.80 3.74 -6.50
C SER A 394 32.50 2.99 -6.23
N GLY A 395 31.53 3.59 -5.53
CA GLY A 395 30.26 2.94 -5.20
C GLY A 395 30.39 1.86 -4.12
N ASP A 396 31.25 2.04 -3.11
CA ASP A 396 31.22 1.18 -1.92
C ASP A 396 30.08 1.64 -1.00
N TYR A 397 28.96 0.92 -1.05
CA TYR A 397 27.69 1.25 -0.38
C TYR A 397 27.55 0.65 1.03
N SER A 398 28.66 0.26 1.68
CA SER A 398 28.62 -0.18 3.07
C SER A 398 28.17 0.95 4.02
N SER A 399 27.69 0.60 5.21
CA SER A 399 27.26 1.56 6.26
C SER A 399 28.36 2.52 6.74
N HIS A 400 29.61 2.30 6.28
CA HIS A 400 30.80 3.09 6.59
C HIS A 400 31.09 4.18 5.55
N ASN A 401 30.34 4.28 4.44
CA ASN A 401 30.49 5.33 3.42
C ASN A 401 29.13 6.00 3.17
N LYS A 402 29.01 7.30 3.45
CA LYS A 402 27.75 8.06 3.30
C LYS A 402 27.97 9.50 2.84
N PHE A 403 27.05 9.99 2.03
CA PHE A 403 26.95 11.41 1.70
C PHE A 403 26.20 12.14 2.80
N GLN A 404 26.89 13.05 3.48
CA GLN A 404 26.39 13.78 4.63
C GLN A 404 26.31 15.27 4.34
N LEU A 405 25.11 15.83 4.47
CA LEU A 405 24.84 17.26 4.36
C LEU A 405 24.54 17.81 5.76
N ILE A 406 25.35 18.77 6.19
CA ILE A 406 25.30 19.34 7.53
C ILE A 406 24.83 20.79 7.43
N ILE A 407 23.80 21.15 8.20
CA ILE A 407 23.18 22.48 8.24
C ILE A 407 23.69 23.22 9.49
N HIS A 408 24.13 24.47 9.33
CA HIS A 408 24.69 25.29 10.42
C HIS A 408 23.97 26.64 10.55
N ASP A 409 24.15 27.27 11.71
CA ASP A 409 23.79 28.68 11.94
C ASP A 409 24.76 29.64 11.25
N ASP A 410 24.37 30.93 11.17
CA ASP A 410 25.16 31.99 10.52
C ASP A 410 26.57 32.21 11.10
N GLN A 411 26.83 31.69 12.31
CA GLN A 411 28.04 31.99 13.08
C GLN A 411 29.13 30.92 13.02
N SER A 412 28.92 29.79 12.33
CA SER A 412 29.98 28.78 12.16
C SER A 412 30.97 29.23 11.09
N ILE A 413 32.03 29.93 11.50
CA ILE A 413 33.19 30.25 10.66
C ILE A 413 33.97 28.95 10.38
N ASN A 414 34.18 28.67 9.08
CA ASN A 414 35.02 27.61 8.45
C ASN A 414 34.42 26.18 8.45
N ASP A 415 34.34 25.42 7.36
CA ASP A 415 35.15 25.40 6.13
C ASP A 415 34.32 25.59 4.86
N GLU A 416 34.65 26.62 4.10
CA GLU A 416 34.31 26.73 2.68
C GLU A 416 35.24 25.78 1.88
N LYS A 417 35.20 24.47 2.16
CA LYS A 417 35.71 23.46 1.22
C LYS A 417 34.60 23.14 0.21
N LEU A 418 34.26 24.14 -0.59
CA LEU A 418 33.39 23.99 -1.75
C LEU A 418 34.27 23.70 -2.96
N THR A 419 33.89 22.65 -3.69
CA THR A 419 34.49 22.19 -4.97
C THR A 419 35.92 21.65 -4.89
N ILE A 420 36.04 20.36 -4.55
CA ILE A 420 37.04 19.52 -5.21
C ILE A 420 36.24 18.41 -5.90
N SER A 421 36.25 18.42 -7.23
CA SER A 421 35.93 17.23 -8.02
C SER A 421 36.86 16.14 -7.53
N ALA A 422 36.31 15.16 -6.80
CA ALA A 422 37.07 13.97 -6.45
C ALA A 422 37.32 13.19 -7.76
N ARG A 423 38.56 13.23 -8.27
CA ARG A 423 39.04 12.43 -9.39
C ARG A 423 40.10 11.45 -8.90
N GLY A 424 39.93 10.17 -9.22
CA GLY A 424 40.94 9.11 -9.14
C GLY A 424 40.42 7.84 -8.45
N ALA A 425 40.89 6.61 -8.73
CA ALA A 425 41.76 6.06 -9.77
C ALA A 425 41.48 4.53 -9.83
N GLU A 426 41.83 3.87 -10.93
CA GLU A 426 41.56 2.48 -11.31
C GLU A 426 41.62 1.41 -10.19
N LYS A 427 40.75 0.40 -10.32
CA LYS A 427 41.12 -0.99 -10.05
C LYS A 427 40.89 -1.85 -11.30
N ASN A 428 41.95 -2.02 -12.08
CA ASN A 428 42.12 -3.21 -12.92
C ASN A 428 42.27 -4.41 -11.99
N ASP A 429 41.29 -5.31 -12.02
CA ASP A 429 41.35 -6.74 -11.63
C ASP A 429 40.11 -7.17 -10.85
N THR A 430 39.00 -7.26 -11.58
CA THR A 430 38.05 -8.38 -11.43
C THR A 430 37.19 -8.44 -12.67
N MET A 431 37.17 -9.61 -13.31
CA MET A 431 36.32 -9.92 -14.46
C MET A 431 34.86 -9.61 -14.10
N LEU A 432 34.29 -8.59 -14.74
CA LEU A 432 32.98 -8.01 -14.46
C LEU A 432 31.86 -9.01 -14.78
N SER A 433 31.19 -9.51 -13.76
CA SER A 433 29.78 -9.90 -13.87
C SER A 433 28.94 -8.63 -13.79
N ILE A 434 28.20 -8.32 -14.86
CA ILE A 434 27.20 -7.24 -14.86
C ILE A 434 26.01 -7.72 -14.03
N ILE A 435 26.04 -7.54 -12.70
CA ILE A 435 24.94 -7.97 -11.80
C ILE A 435 24.25 -6.79 -11.09
N ASN A 436 24.81 -5.57 -11.09
CA ASN A 436 24.15 -4.43 -10.43
C ASN A 436 23.65 -3.39 -11.44
N PHE A 437 22.34 -3.46 -11.74
CA PHE A 437 21.58 -2.50 -12.55
C PHE A 437 20.95 -1.36 -11.71
N SER A 438 21.38 -1.18 -10.47
CA SER A 438 20.99 -0.07 -9.60
C SER A 438 22.16 0.29 -8.68
N SER A 439 22.29 1.58 -8.35
CA SER A 439 23.18 2.06 -7.29
C SER A 439 22.34 2.57 -6.13
N THR A 440 22.73 2.22 -4.90
CA THR A 440 22.05 2.64 -3.67
C THR A 440 22.95 3.57 -2.89
N ASP A 441 22.71 4.88 -2.90
CA ASP A 441 23.51 5.84 -2.13
C ASP A 441 22.95 6.02 -0.71
N ASN A 442 23.81 5.90 0.29
CA ASN A 442 23.47 6.22 1.69
C ASN A 442 23.56 7.73 1.92
N MET A 443 22.42 8.33 2.24
CA MET A 443 22.24 9.76 2.47
C MET A 443 22.05 10.08 3.95
N LYS A 444 22.61 11.20 4.40
CA LYS A 444 22.40 11.74 5.74
C LYS A 444 22.26 13.26 5.73
N PHE A 445 21.20 13.77 6.34
CA PHE A 445 21.07 15.19 6.66
C PHE A 445 21.26 15.36 8.16
N GLU A 446 22.10 16.30 8.57
CA GLU A 446 22.39 16.61 9.96
C GLU A 446 22.15 18.10 10.21
N ASN A 447 21.46 18.43 11.30
CA ASN A 447 21.22 19.81 11.69
C ASN A 447 22.05 20.15 12.93
N LYS A 448 23.12 20.92 12.75
CA LYS A 448 23.98 21.42 13.85
C LYS A 448 23.66 22.85 14.26
N GLY A 449 22.64 23.46 13.65
CA GLY A 449 22.20 24.80 14.05
C GLY A 449 21.01 24.76 14.99
N SER A 450 20.69 25.92 15.57
CA SER A 450 19.65 26.11 16.58
C SER A 450 18.21 26.16 16.04
N GLY A 451 18.04 26.36 14.73
CA GLY A 451 16.76 26.34 14.02
C GLY A 451 16.31 24.96 13.57
N ILE A 452 15.06 24.86 13.10
CA ILE A 452 14.46 23.65 12.55
C ILE A 452 14.73 23.57 11.05
N ALA A 453 15.28 22.46 10.58
CA ALA A 453 15.48 22.20 9.15
C ALA A 453 14.33 21.37 8.59
N LYS A 454 13.58 21.93 7.63
CA LYS A 454 12.57 21.22 6.85
C LYS A 454 13.12 20.92 5.47
N ILE A 455 13.22 19.65 5.11
CA ILE A 455 13.77 19.21 3.85
C ILE A 455 12.66 18.57 3.04
N SER A 456 12.51 19.00 1.81
CA SER A 456 11.47 18.55 0.89
C SER A 456 12.09 18.16 -0.43
N TYR A 457 11.64 17.02 -0.97
CA TYR A 457 11.96 16.62 -2.32
C TYR A 457 11.40 17.65 -3.33
N VAL A 458 12.16 17.96 -4.37
CA VAL A 458 11.74 18.88 -5.43
C VAL A 458 11.49 18.12 -6.72
N ASP A 459 12.49 17.39 -7.20
CA ASP A 459 12.44 16.67 -8.47
C ASP A 459 13.56 15.63 -8.54
N SER A 460 13.43 14.66 -9.44
CA SER A 460 14.46 13.68 -9.76
C SER A 460 14.38 13.21 -11.20
N SER A 461 15.53 12.81 -11.71
CA SER A 461 15.67 12.14 -12.99
C SER A 461 16.49 10.88 -12.79
N CYS A 462 15.97 9.75 -13.26
CA CYS A 462 16.65 8.46 -13.24
C CYS A 462 17.00 7.90 -11.85
N TYR A 463 16.18 8.22 -10.85
CA TYR A 463 16.13 7.56 -9.54
C TYR A 463 14.78 6.85 -9.34
N TYR A 464 14.81 5.64 -8.77
CA TYR A 464 13.63 4.86 -8.36
C TYR A 464 13.17 5.23 -6.95
N SER A 465 14.12 5.55 -6.07
CA SER A 465 13.87 6.01 -4.70
C SER A 465 14.69 7.26 -4.40
N THR A 466 14.02 8.30 -3.90
CA THR A 466 14.64 9.60 -3.58
C THR A 466 14.69 9.85 -2.07
N GLY A 467 14.42 8.82 -1.26
CA GLY A 467 14.21 8.95 0.17
C GLY A 467 12.85 9.59 0.52
N PRO A 468 12.65 10.02 1.77
CA PRO A 468 11.40 10.62 2.20
C PRO A 468 11.10 11.92 1.46
N SER A 469 9.85 12.10 1.01
CA SER A 469 9.40 13.30 0.29
C SER A 469 9.45 14.57 1.15
N PHE A 470 9.32 14.41 2.47
CA PHE A 470 9.49 15.46 3.46
C PHE A 470 10.11 14.90 4.74
N MET A 471 10.99 15.69 5.35
CA MET A 471 11.47 15.43 6.70
C MET A 471 11.77 16.73 7.46
N GLU A 472 11.55 16.67 8.77
CA GLU A 472 11.92 17.72 9.71
C GLU A 472 13.05 17.21 10.60
N ILE A 473 14.10 18.01 10.75
CA ILE A 473 15.27 17.70 11.58
C ILE A 473 15.40 18.80 12.62
N GLN A 474 15.18 18.42 13.88
CA GLN A 474 15.34 19.31 15.03
C GLN A 474 16.83 19.66 15.24
N PRO A 475 17.15 20.70 16.03
CA PRO A 475 18.52 21.01 16.41
C PRO A 475 19.25 19.80 16.99
N ASP A 476 20.52 19.64 16.61
CA ASP A 476 21.44 18.56 17.02
C ASP A 476 20.97 17.14 16.67
N LEU A 477 19.99 17.00 15.77
CA LEU A 477 19.55 15.71 15.24
C LEU A 477 20.00 15.50 13.80
N ASP A 478 19.92 14.24 13.39
CA ASP A 478 20.17 13.84 12.01
C ASP A 478 19.10 12.87 11.50
N ARG A 479 19.10 12.69 10.19
CA ARG A 479 18.27 11.70 9.52
C ARG A 479 19.01 11.09 8.34
N ALA A 480 19.14 9.77 8.38
CA ALA A 480 19.72 8.98 7.31
C ALA A 480 18.64 8.24 6.51
N PHE A 481 18.91 8.01 5.22
CA PHE A 481 18.05 7.26 4.30
C PHE A 481 18.85 6.79 3.09
N THR A 482 18.27 5.93 2.27
CA THR A 482 18.86 5.48 1.02
C THR A 482 18.17 6.13 -0.18
N VAL A 483 18.92 6.33 -1.26
CA VAL A 483 18.38 6.68 -2.59
C VAL A 483 18.86 5.66 -3.60
N GLU A 484 18.02 5.32 -4.58
CA GLU A 484 18.29 4.22 -5.52
C GLU A 484 18.14 4.68 -6.96
N THR A 485 19.14 4.41 -7.79
CA THR A 485 19.11 4.79 -9.21
C THR A 485 18.33 3.79 -10.06
N ASN A 486 17.73 4.28 -11.14
CA ASN A 486 17.03 3.47 -12.11
C ASN A 486 17.94 3.19 -13.33
N ASN A 487 18.59 2.01 -13.40
CA ASN A 487 19.33 1.56 -14.60
C ASN A 487 18.74 0.31 -15.24
N GLY A 488 17.41 0.19 -15.28
CA GLY A 488 16.78 -0.93 -15.99
C GLY A 488 17.31 -1.05 -17.43
N PHE A 489 17.56 -2.27 -17.90
CA PHE A 489 18.17 -2.58 -19.21
C PHE A 489 17.39 -2.01 -20.40
N PHE A 490 16.09 -1.73 -20.22
CA PHE A 490 15.20 -1.12 -21.22
C PHE A 490 14.85 0.35 -20.91
N SER A 491 15.50 0.97 -19.92
CA SER A 491 15.25 2.36 -19.54
C SER A 491 16.17 3.33 -20.28
N ALA A 492 15.65 4.52 -20.65
CA ALA A 492 16.47 5.60 -21.21
C ALA A 492 17.48 6.20 -20.20
N CYS A 493 17.53 5.68 -18.98
CA CYS A 493 18.28 6.20 -17.84
C CYS A 493 19.70 5.65 -17.69
N THR A 494 20.05 4.62 -18.45
CA THR A 494 21.39 3.99 -18.40
C THR A 494 22.48 4.97 -18.79
N SER A 495 22.25 5.85 -19.77
CA SER A 495 23.24 6.81 -20.28
C SER A 495 22.98 8.27 -19.89
N GLN A 496 21.95 8.54 -19.09
CA GLN A 496 21.60 9.91 -18.68
C GLN A 496 22.16 10.25 -17.30
N PRO A 497 22.57 11.52 -17.07
CA PRO A 497 22.86 12.02 -15.73
C PRO A 497 21.66 11.81 -14.82
N LYS A 498 21.93 11.26 -13.65
CA LYS A 498 20.92 11.00 -12.63
C LYS A 498 20.95 12.16 -11.66
N VAL A 499 19.80 12.71 -11.32
CA VAL A 499 19.73 13.90 -10.47
C VAL A 499 18.62 13.73 -9.45
N ILE A 500 18.85 14.14 -8.21
CA ILE A 500 17.80 14.40 -7.22
C ILE A 500 18.00 15.80 -6.65
N SER A 501 16.91 16.55 -6.51
CA SER A 501 16.88 17.87 -5.91
C SER A 501 16.11 17.86 -4.58
N TRP A 502 16.66 18.50 -3.55
CA TRP A 502 15.95 18.80 -2.30
C TRP A 502 15.97 20.29 -1.97
N LYS A 503 14.87 20.79 -1.42
CA LYS A 503 14.73 22.13 -0.86
C LYS A 503 14.76 22.06 0.66
N ILE A 504 15.65 22.86 1.24
CA ILE A 504 15.87 23.03 2.67
C ILE A 504 15.26 24.38 3.07
N GLU A 505 14.30 24.37 3.98
CA GLU A 505 13.76 25.54 4.67
C GLU A 505 14.25 25.52 6.12
N TYR A 506 15.13 26.45 6.46
CA TYR A 506 15.71 26.57 7.78
C TYR A 506 15.02 27.66 8.58
N ILE A 507 14.38 27.29 9.68
CA ILE A 507 13.49 28.15 10.46
C ILE A 507 14.12 28.43 11.83
N THR A 508 14.44 29.69 12.09
CA THR A 508 14.84 30.17 13.42
C THR A 508 13.74 31.03 14.02
N TYR A 509 13.64 31.06 15.34
CA TYR A 509 12.72 31.91 16.07
C TYR A 509 13.52 32.99 16.80
N GLU A 510 13.26 34.26 16.48
CA GLU A 510 13.80 35.44 17.20
C GLU A 510 12.82 35.90 18.28
#